data_AF-A0A7C9JAB1-F1
#
_entry.id   AF-A0A7C9JAB1-F1
#
_cell.length_a   1.000
_cell.length_b   1.000
_cell.length_c   1.000
_cell.angle_alpha   90.00
_cell.angle_beta   90.00
_cell.angle_gamma   90.00
#
_symmetry.space_group_name_H-M   'P 1'
#
loop_
_entity.id
_entity.type
_entity.pdbx_description
1 polymer ?
#
loop_
_entity_poly.entity_id
_entity_poly.type
_entity_poly.pdbx_seq_one_letter_code
_entity_poly.pdbx_strand_id
1 'polypeptide(L)'
;MIKRIISLAVVVTALGALVPATAQASAGQVLKLRKGLTITLPYAWKVRGKGDFVYVVAGKCKKLHEPGCHQFSIYGPKGIAVGDELFEPYTGESPYYPATDVQPCPLNAKWSYGGGVKLLTSGYRAIGKGHKAQYRAWRITCVANDSSKVRATFVQREWLLPKSKILIVDKFSTAGLSKVLTNAVWR
;
A
#
# COMPACT_ATOMS: atom_id res chain seq x y z
N MET A 1 71.41 41.10 -26.96
CA MET A 1 70.40 40.60 -27.93
C MET A 1 70.15 39.12 -27.67
N ILE A 2 68.97 38.61 -28.02
CA ILE A 2 68.39 37.27 -27.77
C ILE A 2 67.43 37.24 -26.56
N LYS A 3 66.17 37.64 -26.83
CA LYS A 3 65.00 37.41 -25.96
C LYS A 3 64.35 36.09 -26.40
N ARG A 4 64.24 35.11 -25.49
CA ARG A 4 63.53 33.84 -25.69
C ARG A 4 62.03 34.08 -25.51
N ILE A 5 61.23 33.69 -26.49
CA ILE A 5 59.76 33.71 -26.43
C ILE A 5 59.30 32.30 -26.04
N ILE A 6 58.56 32.18 -24.94
CA ILE A 6 57.96 30.94 -24.47
C ILE A 6 56.48 30.97 -24.89
N SER A 7 56.09 30.04 -25.76
CA SER A 7 54.70 29.83 -26.17
C SER A 7 54.01 28.89 -25.17
N LEU A 8 52.95 29.36 -24.51
CA LEU A 8 52.08 28.56 -23.64
C LEU A 8 50.95 27.94 -24.49
N ALA A 9 50.91 26.62 -24.55
CA ALA A 9 49.80 25.87 -25.13
C ALA A 9 48.62 25.82 -24.12
N VAL A 10 47.47 26.35 -24.52
CA VAL A 10 46.22 26.27 -23.76
C VAL A 10 45.51 24.96 -24.12
N VAL A 11 45.45 24.02 -23.18
CA VAL A 11 44.63 22.81 -23.28
C VAL A 11 43.21 23.15 -22.86
N VAL A 12 42.28 23.16 -23.82
CA VAL A 12 40.85 23.31 -23.55
C VAL A 12 40.27 21.95 -23.20
N THR A 13 40.07 21.67 -21.91
CA THR A 13 39.33 20.49 -21.44
C THR A 13 37.83 20.74 -21.58
N ALA A 14 37.20 20.06 -22.54
CA ALA A 14 35.74 20.03 -22.67
C ALA A 14 35.13 19.21 -21.53
N LEU A 15 34.57 19.89 -20.53
CA LEU A 15 33.72 19.28 -19.51
C LEU A 15 32.36 18.95 -20.15
N GLY A 16 32.21 17.70 -20.61
CA GLY A 16 30.91 17.15 -20.98
C GLY A 16 30.01 17.09 -19.74
N ALA A 17 28.96 17.91 -19.70
CA ALA A 17 27.94 17.85 -18.68
C ALA A 17 27.17 16.52 -18.79
N LEU A 18 27.45 15.59 -17.87
CA LEU A 18 26.62 14.41 -17.64
C LEU A 18 25.31 14.90 -17.00
N VAL A 19 24.31 15.18 -17.85
CA VAL A 19 22.95 15.41 -17.40
C VAL A 19 22.45 14.10 -16.78
N PRO A 20 22.09 14.05 -15.48
CA PRO A 20 21.50 12.85 -14.93
C PRO A 20 20.19 12.61 -15.68
N ALA A 21 20.09 11.46 -16.34
CA ALA A 21 18.85 11.00 -16.93
C ALA A 21 17.81 10.95 -15.81
N THR A 22 16.89 11.91 -15.79
CA THR A 22 15.69 11.80 -14.97
C THR A 22 14.98 10.54 -15.44
N ALA A 23 15.02 9.48 -14.64
CA ALA A 23 14.28 8.26 -14.89
C ALA A 23 12.82 8.67 -15.13
N GLN A 24 12.41 8.63 -16.40
CA GLN A 24 11.06 8.97 -16.82
C GLN A 24 10.18 7.88 -16.22
N ALA A 25 9.58 8.19 -15.06
CA ALA A 25 8.69 7.27 -14.36
C ALA A 25 7.64 6.83 -15.38
N SER A 26 7.67 5.56 -15.79
CA SER A 26 6.69 5.00 -16.70
C SER A 26 5.31 5.41 -16.20
N ALA A 27 4.49 6.02 -17.07
CA ALA A 27 3.15 6.45 -16.69
C ALA A 27 2.42 5.30 -15.97
N GLY A 28 2.01 5.55 -14.73
CA GLY A 28 1.45 4.53 -13.87
C GLY A 28 0.11 3.99 -14.40
N GLN A 29 -0.27 2.79 -13.96
CA GLN A 29 -1.58 2.21 -14.29
C GLN A 29 -2.69 3.00 -13.58
N VAL A 30 -3.64 3.54 -14.34
CA VAL A 30 -4.80 4.25 -13.79
C VAL A 30 -5.87 3.25 -13.35
N LEU A 31 -6.26 3.32 -12.09
CA LEU A 31 -7.37 2.54 -11.52
C LEU A 31 -8.50 3.49 -11.11
N LYS A 32 -9.61 3.42 -11.86
CA LYS A 32 -10.84 4.13 -11.55
C LYS A 32 -11.65 3.34 -10.52
N LEU A 33 -11.97 4.00 -9.42
CA LEU A 33 -12.81 3.50 -8.35
C LEU A 33 -14.15 4.23 -8.37
N ARG A 34 -15.02 3.85 -7.45
CA ARG A 34 -16.40 4.36 -7.40
C ARG A 34 -16.41 5.82 -6.97
N LYS A 35 -17.50 6.52 -7.32
CA LYS A 35 -17.76 7.91 -6.90
C LYS A 35 -16.61 8.87 -7.23
N GLY A 36 -16.00 8.69 -8.40
CA GLY A 36 -15.04 9.63 -8.96
C GLY A 36 -13.58 9.47 -8.50
N LEU A 37 -13.31 8.61 -7.52
CA LEU A 37 -11.93 8.37 -7.04
C LEU A 37 -11.12 7.64 -8.11
N THR A 38 -10.00 8.24 -8.51
CA THR A 38 -9.02 7.64 -9.43
C THR A 38 -7.65 7.62 -8.76
N ILE A 39 -7.00 6.45 -8.78
CA ILE A 39 -5.63 6.29 -8.27
C ILE A 39 -4.69 5.86 -9.39
N THR A 40 -3.51 6.45 -9.44
CA THR A 40 -2.45 6.07 -10.39
C THR A 40 -1.43 5.21 -9.68
N LEU A 41 -1.41 3.93 -10.03
CA LEU A 41 -0.55 2.92 -9.42
C LEU A 41 0.80 2.86 -10.15
N PRO A 42 1.92 2.60 -9.47
CA PRO A 42 3.17 2.25 -10.12
C PRO A 42 2.98 1.12 -11.14
N TYR A 43 3.64 1.20 -12.30
CA TYR A 43 3.49 0.21 -13.39
C TYR A 43 3.86 -1.22 -12.96
N ALA A 44 4.78 -1.36 -12.01
CA ALA A 44 5.17 -2.67 -11.47
C ALA A 44 4.05 -3.33 -10.64
N TRP A 45 3.02 -2.59 -10.22
CA TRP A 45 1.92 -3.13 -9.42
C TRP A 45 0.85 -3.72 -10.31
N LYS A 46 0.36 -4.90 -9.94
CA LYS A 46 -0.60 -5.66 -10.74
C LYS A 46 -1.97 -5.62 -10.10
N VAL A 47 -2.96 -5.10 -10.83
CA VAL A 47 -4.36 -5.14 -10.41
C VAL A 47 -4.97 -6.50 -10.72
N ARG A 48 -5.77 -7.00 -9.79
CA ARG A 48 -6.57 -8.24 -9.88
C ARG A 48 -7.97 -7.96 -9.33
N GLY A 49 -8.94 -8.76 -9.75
CA GLY A 49 -10.34 -8.55 -9.37
C GLY A 49 -10.98 -7.34 -10.05
N LYS A 50 -12.21 -7.03 -9.68
CA LYS A 50 -13.02 -5.93 -10.22
C LYS A 50 -14.20 -5.61 -9.29
N GLY A 51 -14.81 -4.44 -9.49
CA GLY A 51 -16.01 -4.04 -8.75
C GLY A 51 -15.72 -3.84 -7.26
N ASP A 52 -16.35 -4.64 -6.42
CA ASP A 52 -16.29 -4.51 -4.96
C ASP A 52 -15.13 -5.28 -4.31
N PHE A 53 -14.36 -6.02 -5.11
CA PHE A 53 -13.23 -6.82 -4.66
C PHE A 53 -12.07 -6.61 -5.63
N VAL A 54 -11.21 -5.64 -5.32
CA VAL A 54 -10.01 -5.34 -6.10
C VAL A 54 -8.79 -5.60 -5.23
N TYR A 55 -7.78 -6.24 -5.80
CA TYR A 55 -6.52 -6.55 -5.13
C TYR A 55 -5.37 -6.00 -5.95
N VAL A 56 -4.43 -5.33 -5.29
CA VAL A 56 -3.27 -4.75 -5.93
C VAL A 56 -2.02 -5.41 -5.39
N VAL A 57 -1.36 -6.19 -6.23
CA VAL A 57 -0.09 -6.86 -5.91
C VAL A 57 1.05 -5.88 -6.11
N ALA A 58 1.71 -5.51 -5.02
CA ALA A 58 2.75 -4.47 -4.98
C ALA A 58 4.15 -5.03 -4.64
N GLY A 59 4.32 -6.36 -4.73
CA GLY A 59 5.56 -7.05 -4.43
C GLY A 59 5.47 -8.54 -4.76
N LYS A 60 6.19 -9.37 -3.99
CA LYS A 60 6.15 -10.83 -4.13
C LYS A 60 4.74 -11.34 -3.87
N CYS A 61 4.24 -12.20 -4.73
CA CYS A 61 2.96 -12.87 -4.53
C CYS A 61 2.87 -14.09 -5.43
N LYS A 62 2.68 -15.28 -4.83
CA LYS A 62 2.43 -16.53 -5.57
C LYS A 62 0.94 -16.68 -5.87
N LYS A 63 0.10 -16.48 -4.86
CA LYS A 63 -1.36 -16.51 -4.94
C LYS A 63 -1.94 -15.42 -4.04
N LEU A 64 -3.04 -14.82 -4.48
CA LEU A 64 -3.74 -13.81 -3.67
C LEU A 64 -4.20 -14.40 -2.35
N HIS A 65 -4.23 -13.56 -1.32
CA HIS A 65 -4.65 -13.89 0.06
C HIS A 65 -3.77 -14.89 0.82
N GLU A 66 -2.77 -15.50 0.16
CA GLU A 66 -1.83 -16.37 0.85
C GLU A 66 -0.79 -15.58 1.66
N PRO A 67 -0.27 -16.16 2.75
CA PRO A 67 0.84 -15.57 3.50
C PRO A 67 2.02 -15.23 2.60
N GLY A 68 2.61 -14.06 2.80
CA GLY A 68 3.72 -13.54 2.00
C GLY A 68 3.33 -12.98 0.62
N CYS A 69 2.04 -12.93 0.26
CA CYS A 69 1.58 -12.15 -0.88
C CYS A 69 1.45 -10.68 -0.51
N HIS A 70 2.38 -9.84 -0.96
CA HIS A 70 2.43 -8.40 -0.70
C HIS A 70 1.36 -7.66 -1.54
N GLN A 71 0.10 -7.90 -1.19
CA GLN A 71 -1.06 -7.24 -1.77
C GLN A 71 -1.71 -6.29 -0.75
N PHE A 72 -2.39 -5.28 -1.25
CA PHE A 72 -3.44 -4.60 -0.51
C PHE A 72 -4.78 -4.77 -1.23
N SER A 73 -5.86 -4.68 -0.46
CA SER A 73 -7.22 -4.86 -0.96
C SER A 73 -7.94 -3.52 -1.04
N ILE A 74 -8.81 -3.37 -2.01
CA ILE A 74 -9.75 -2.26 -2.17
C ILE A 74 -11.15 -2.87 -2.27
N TYR A 75 -11.98 -2.57 -1.27
CA TYR A 75 -13.32 -3.10 -1.14
C TYR A 75 -14.38 -2.05 -1.47
N GLY A 76 -15.48 -2.54 -2.03
CA GLY A 76 -16.73 -1.80 -2.20
C GLY A 76 -17.85 -2.24 -1.28
N PRO A 77 -19.09 -1.82 -1.54
CA PRO A 77 -20.22 -2.08 -0.64
C PRO A 77 -20.33 -3.54 -0.24
N LYS A 78 -20.18 -4.48 -1.19
CA LYS A 78 -20.23 -5.91 -0.87
C LYS A 78 -19.10 -6.36 0.05
N GLY A 79 -17.87 -5.92 -0.18
CA GLY A 79 -16.72 -6.26 0.68
C GLY A 79 -16.75 -5.58 2.05
N ILE A 80 -17.38 -4.41 2.16
CA ILE A 80 -17.60 -3.71 3.43
C ILE A 80 -18.76 -4.36 4.21
N ALA A 81 -19.83 -4.80 3.53
CA ALA A 81 -20.99 -5.40 4.18
C ALA A 81 -20.69 -6.73 4.89
N VAL A 82 -19.54 -7.35 4.61
CA VAL A 82 -19.08 -8.61 5.21
C VAL A 82 -17.68 -8.51 5.81
N GLY A 83 -17.24 -7.29 6.11
CA GLY A 83 -15.83 -6.97 6.36
C GLY A 83 -15.33 -7.19 7.79
N ASP A 84 -16.23 -7.50 8.72
CA ASP A 84 -15.92 -7.72 10.12
C ASP A 84 -16.06 -9.21 10.50
N GLU A 85 -15.69 -9.54 11.73
CA GLU A 85 -15.82 -10.89 12.27
C GLU A 85 -17.27 -11.40 12.12
N LEU A 86 -17.41 -12.71 11.90
CA LEU A 86 -18.69 -13.36 11.58
C LEU A 86 -19.38 -12.84 10.30
N PHE A 87 -18.62 -12.17 9.42
CA PHE A 87 -19.11 -11.54 8.20
C PHE A 87 -20.10 -10.39 8.46
N GLU A 88 -19.95 -9.70 9.59
CA GLU A 88 -20.72 -8.50 9.88
C GLU A 88 -20.23 -7.29 9.06
N PRO A 89 -21.04 -6.22 8.93
CA PRO A 89 -20.65 -5.01 8.24
C PRO A 89 -19.49 -4.29 8.94
N TYR A 90 -18.44 -3.98 8.18
CA TYR A 90 -17.29 -3.25 8.69
C TYR A 90 -17.61 -1.78 8.97
N THR A 91 -17.49 -1.39 10.24
CA THR A 91 -17.61 0.00 10.74
C THR A 91 -16.24 0.64 11.01
N GLY A 92 -15.21 -0.22 11.11
CA GLY A 92 -13.86 0.10 11.53
C GLY A 92 -13.69 0.34 13.03
N GLU A 93 -14.64 -0.09 13.85
CA GLU A 93 -14.44 -0.20 15.30
C GLU A 93 -13.44 -1.32 15.65
N SER A 94 -13.33 -2.31 14.78
CA SER A 94 -12.36 -3.41 14.75
C SER A 94 -11.51 -3.36 13.47
N PRO A 95 -10.38 -4.10 13.39
CA PRO A 95 -9.68 -4.32 12.13
C PRO A 95 -10.54 -5.15 11.16
N TYR A 96 -10.44 -4.87 9.87
CA TYR A 96 -11.06 -5.69 8.81
C TYR A 96 -10.66 -7.17 8.93
N TYR A 97 -11.63 -8.03 9.23
CA TYR A 97 -11.45 -9.46 9.51
C TYR A 97 -12.69 -10.28 9.10
N PRO A 98 -12.92 -10.49 7.79
CA PRO A 98 -14.13 -11.13 7.26
C PRO A 98 -14.06 -12.67 7.41
N ALA A 99 -14.13 -13.18 8.63
CA ALA A 99 -14.02 -14.60 8.92
C ALA A 99 -14.85 -15.02 10.13
N THR A 100 -15.27 -16.28 10.14
CA THR A 100 -15.92 -16.95 11.28
C THR A 100 -14.95 -17.83 12.07
N ASP A 101 -13.76 -18.05 11.55
CA ASP A 101 -12.74 -18.94 12.10
C ASP A 101 -11.38 -18.23 12.22
N VAL A 102 -10.40 -18.96 12.77
CA VAL A 102 -9.04 -18.49 12.92
C VAL A 102 -8.34 -18.49 11.56
N GLN A 103 -7.97 -17.30 11.08
CA GLN A 103 -7.30 -17.13 9.79
C GLN A 103 -5.79 -17.38 9.90
N PRO A 104 -5.12 -17.85 8.82
CA PRO A 104 -3.67 -17.91 8.76
C PRO A 104 -3.03 -16.52 8.91
N CYS A 105 -1.92 -16.44 9.64
CA CYS A 105 -1.14 -15.21 9.76
C CYS A 105 -0.63 -14.77 8.38
N PRO A 106 -0.75 -13.48 7.99
CA PRO A 106 -0.32 -13.02 6.67
C PRO A 106 1.18 -13.14 6.45
N LEU A 107 1.97 -13.26 7.51
CA LEU A 107 3.43 -13.39 7.45
C LEU A 107 3.89 -14.84 7.27
N ASN A 108 3.12 -15.82 7.77
CA ASN A 108 3.51 -17.23 7.76
C ASN A 108 2.29 -18.15 7.92
N ALA A 109 2.11 -19.10 7.00
CA ALA A 109 0.99 -20.05 7.03
C ALA A 109 1.00 -21.02 8.23
N LYS A 110 2.13 -21.18 8.92
CA LYS A 110 2.24 -22.02 10.13
C LYS A 110 1.79 -21.33 11.42
N TRP A 111 1.39 -20.07 11.32
CA TRP A 111 0.92 -19.24 12.43
C TRP A 111 -0.51 -18.79 12.13
N SER A 112 -1.21 -18.41 13.19
CA SER A 112 -2.59 -17.93 13.13
C SER A 112 -2.69 -16.48 13.55
N TYR A 113 -3.72 -15.79 13.05
CA TYR A 113 -4.23 -14.60 13.70
C TYR A 113 -4.56 -14.93 15.16
N GLY A 114 -4.02 -14.19 16.12
CA GLY A 114 -4.30 -14.44 17.53
C GLY A 114 -3.29 -13.80 18.46
N GLY A 115 -3.62 -13.69 19.75
CA GLY A 115 -2.78 -13.08 20.77
C GLY A 115 -3.05 -11.58 21.03
N GLY A 116 -4.03 -10.99 20.33
CA GLY A 116 -4.51 -9.63 20.58
C GLY A 116 -4.46 -8.68 19.38
N VAL A 117 -5.26 -7.63 19.50
CA VAL A 117 -5.35 -6.51 18.56
C VAL A 117 -5.18 -5.21 19.35
N LYS A 118 -4.38 -4.28 18.81
CA LYS A 118 -4.19 -2.95 19.42
C LYS A 118 -4.28 -1.86 18.36
N LEU A 119 -5.15 -0.88 18.58
CA LEU A 119 -5.16 0.35 17.78
C LEU A 119 -3.86 1.13 18.04
N LEU A 120 -3.09 1.38 16.98
CA LEU A 120 -1.87 2.19 17.03
C LEU A 120 -2.13 3.65 16.74
N THR A 121 -3.01 3.91 15.76
CA THR A 121 -3.28 5.25 15.28
C THR A 121 -4.68 5.27 14.67
N SER A 122 -5.42 6.33 14.95
CA SER A 122 -6.66 6.68 14.28
C SER A 122 -6.63 8.14 13.84
N GLY A 123 -7.51 8.52 12.92
CA GLY A 123 -7.70 9.91 12.50
C GLY A 123 -8.07 10.00 11.03
N TYR A 124 -7.55 11.03 10.37
CA TYR A 124 -7.78 11.25 8.94
C TYR A 124 -6.46 11.28 8.17
N ARG A 125 -6.48 10.71 6.96
CA ARG A 125 -5.37 10.79 6.00
C ARG A 125 -5.87 11.29 4.66
N ALA A 126 -5.06 12.10 4.01
CA ALA A 126 -5.38 12.61 2.68
C ALA A 126 -5.56 11.45 1.70
N ILE A 127 -6.55 11.58 0.84
CA ILE A 127 -6.73 10.71 -0.32
C ILE A 127 -7.11 11.58 -1.51
N GLY A 128 -6.12 12.20 -2.14
CA GLY A 128 -6.34 13.25 -3.11
C GLY A 128 -6.63 14.62 -2.51
N LYS A 129 -6.54 15.66 -3.35
CA LYS A 129 -6.72 17.06 -2.94
C LYS A 129 -8.12 17.28 -2.37
N GLY A 130 -8.19 17.90 -1.18
CA GLY A 130 -9.46 18.24 -0.52
C GLY A 130 -10.24 17.06 0.06
N HIS A 131 -9.74 15.83 -0.05
CA HIS A 131 -10.44 14.62 0.40
C HIS A 131 -9.63 13.88 1.45
N LYS A 132 -10.33 13.36 2.47
CA LYS A 132 -9.73 12.61 3.56
C LYS A 132 -10.49 11.31 3.78
N ALA A 133 -9.76 10.22 4.01
CA ALA A 133 -10.31 8.96 4.49
C ALA A 133 -10.15 8.88 6.01
N GLN A 134 -11.10 8.22 6.67
CA GLN A 134 -10.92 7.75 8.03
C GLN A 134 -9.79 6.72 8.01
N TYR A 135 -8.74 6.99 8.76
CA TYR A 135 -7.54 6.16 8.80
C TYR A 135 -7.46 5.45 10.14
N ARG A 136 -7.16 4.15 10.08
CA ARG A 136 -6.84 3.33 11.26
C ARG A 136 -5.62 2.46 10.96
N ALA A 137 -4.80 2.25 11.98
CA ALA A 137 -3.68 1.33 11.92
C ALA A 137 -3.73 0.42 13.14
N TRP A 138 -3.86 -0.87 12.90
CA TRP A 138 -3.99 -1.89 13.94
C TRP A 138 -2.72 -2.73 14.00
N ARG A 139 -2.14 -2.87 15.18
CA ARG A 139 -1.15 -3.91 15.44
C ARG A 139 -1.90 -5.19 15.76
N ILE A 140 -1.58 -6.24 15.02
CA ILE A 140 -2.18 -7.56 15.17
C ILE A 140 -1.05 -8.56 15.41
N THR A 141 -1.22 -9.43 16.39
CA THR A 141 -0.28 -10.49 16.70
C THR A 141 -0.57 -11.75 15.88
N CYS A 142 0.48 -12.51 15.61
CA CYS A 142 0.39 -13.88 15.13
C CYS A 142 0.94 -14.83 16.18
N VAL A 143 0.23 -15.92 16.44
CA VAL A 143 0.60 -16.97 17.40
C VAL A 143 0.90 -18.28 16.68
N ALA A 144 1.64 -19.17 17.33
CA ALA A 144 1.81 -20.52 16.82
C ALA A 144 0.47 -21.27 16.82
N ASN A 145 0.29 -22.23 15.90
CA ASN A 145 -0.97 -22.97 15.82
C ASN A 145 -1.12 -23.98 16.97
N ASP A 146 0.00 -24.44 17.53
CA ASP A 146 0.09 -25.44 18.61
C ASP A 146 0.10 -24.82 20.01
N SER A 147 0.18 -23.49 20.12
CA SER A 147 0.35 -22.79 21.39
C SER A 147 0.01 -21.30 21.24
N SER A 148 -0.50 -20.66 22.28
CA SER A 148 -0.78 -19.21 22.27
C SER A 148 0.47 -18.32 22.30
N LYS A 149 1.65 -18.86 21.99
CA LYS A 149 2.91 -18.11 21.99
C LYS A 149 2.96 -17.17 20.79
N VAL A 150 3.10 -15.87 21.07
CA VAL A 150 3.29 -14.84 20.04
C VAL A 150 4.59 -15.10 19.27
N ARG A 151 4.49 -15.16 17.95
CA ARG A 151 5.61 -15.37 17.02
C ARG A 151 5.97 -14.12 16.24
N ALA A 152 4.98 -13.29 15.91
CA ALA A 152 5.19 -12.07 15.16
C ALA A 152 4.07 -11.05 15.42
N THR A 153 4.27 -9.84 14.93
CA THR A 153 3.22 -8.84 14.81
C THR A 153 3.28 -8.21 13.42
N PHE A 154 2.15 -7.75 12.92
CA PHE A 154 2.09 -6.93 11.71
C PHE A 154 1.12 -5.76 11.93
N VAL A 155 1.16 -4.80 11.01
CA VAL A 155 0.27 -3.63 11.03
C VAL A 155 -0.69 -3.70 9.85
N GLN A 156 -1.98 -3.71 10.17
CA GLN A 156 -3.06 -3.54 9.19
C GLN A 156 -3.44 -2.06 9.12
N ARG A 157 -3.19 -1.43 7.98
CA ARG A 157 -3.52 -0.03 7.69
C ARG A 157 -4.80 0.03 6.87
N GLU A 158 -5.69 0.93 7.25
CA GLU A 158 -7.02 1.03 6.65
C GLU A 158 -7.36 2.48 6.31
N TRP A 159 -7.93 2.68 5.11
CA TRP A 159 -8.49 3.94 4.67
C TRP A 159 -9.96 3.71 4.29
N LEU A 160 -10.87 4.16 5.16
CA LEU A 160 -12.30 4.09 4.95
C LEU A 160 -12.84 5.43 4.44
N LEU A 161 -13.60 5.38 3.36
CA LEU A 161 -14.37 6.48 2.78
C LEU A 161 -15.86 6.10 2.86
N PRO A 162 -16.56 6.42 3.97
CA PRO A 162 -17.92 5.93 4.20
C PRO A 162 -18.90 6.38 3.11
N LYS A 163 -18.85 7.66 2.72
CA LYS A 163 -19.74 8.24 1.68
C LYS A 163 -19.54 7.59 0.31
N SER A 164 -18.30 7.29 -0.05
CA SER A 164 -17.96 6.60 -1.31
C SER A 164 -18.08 5.08 -1.20
N LYS A 165 -18.30 4.57 0.02
CA LYS A 165 -18.29 3.16 0.43
C LYS A 165 -16.98 2.41 0.14
N ILE A 166 -15.85 3.11 0.05
CA ILE A 166 -14.55 2.53 -0.34
C ILE A 166 -13.76 2.21 0.93
N LEU A 167 -13.22 1.00 1.02
CA LEU A 167 -12.28 0.62 2.06
C LEU A 167 -10.99 0.11 1.42
N ILE A 168 -9.85 0.64 1.82
CA ILE A 168 -8.54 0.13 1.41
C ILE A 168 -7.90 -0.53 2.63
N VAL A 169 -7.45 -1.78 2.51
CA VAL A 169 -6.84 -2.57 3.59
C VAL A 169 -5.46 -3.04 3.17
N ASP A 170 -4.43 -2.69 3.94
CA ASP A 170 -3.04 -3.07 3.67
C ASP A 170 -2.40 -3.70 4.90
N LYS A 171 -2.12 -5.00 4.82
CA LYS A 171 -1.52 -5.81 5.90
C LYS A 171 0.01 -5.87 5.81
N PHE A 172 0.59 -5.40 4.72
CA PHE A 172 2.01 -5.58 4.38
C PHE A 172 2.81 -4.28 4.39
N SER A 173 2.22 -3.18 4.87
CA SER A 173 2.85 -1.85 4.87
C SER A 173 3.42 -1.49 3.51
N THR A 174 2.61 -1.67 2.46
CA THR A 174 3.01 -1.49 1.07
C THR A 174 3.73 -0.15 0.87
N ALA A 175 5.00 -0.22 0.45
CA ALA A 175 5.85 0.95 0.24
C ALA A 175 5.26 1.87 -0.83
N GLY A 176 5.15 3.17 -0.55
CA GLY A 176 4.61 4.15 -1.49
C GLY A 176 3.08 4.21 -1.58
N LEU A 177 2.33 3.28 -0.96
CA LEU A 177 0.85 3.29 -1.01
C LEU A 177 0.28 4.62 -0.49
N SER A 178 0.76 5.13 0.64
CA SER A 178 0.28 6.40 1.19
C SER A 178 0.49 7.59 0.24
N LYS A 179 1.59 7.59 -0.54
CA LYS A 179 1.86 8.62 -1.55
C LYS A 179 0.91 8.49 -2.73
N VAL A 180 0.68 7.27 -3.22
CA VAL A 180 -0.31 6.97 -4.27
C VAL A 180 -1.70 7.47 -3.87
N LEU A 181 -2.14 7.17 -2.64
CA LEU A 181 -3.44 7.62 -2.15
C LEU A 181 -3.50 9.14 -1.98
N THR A 182 -2.46 9.77 -1.44
CA THR A 182 -2.38 11.23 -1.30
C THR A 182 -2.49 11.93 -2.66
N ASN A 183 -1.92 11.34 -3.71
CA ASN A 183 -1.95 11.87 -5.07
C ASN A 183 -3.18 11.44 -5.89
N ALA A 184 -4.16 10.80 -5.26
CA ALA A 184 -5.40 10.43 -5.94
C ALA A 184 -6.15 11.65 -6.49
N VAL A 185 -6.97 11.43 -7.50
CA VAL A 185 -7.78 12.47 -8.13
C VAL A 185 -9.25 12.12 -7.97
N TRP A 186 -10.07 13.12 -7.66
CA TRP A 186 -11.52 13.02 -7.63
C TRP A 186 -12.09 13.80 -8.82
N ARG A 187 -12.95 13.16 -9.61
CA ARG A 187 -13.63 13.76 -10.77
C ARG A 187 -15.08 13.33 -10.83
#